data_AF-A0A260QLK9-F1
#
_entry.id   AF-A0A260QLK9-F1
#
_cell.length_a   1.000
_cell.length_b   1.000
_cell.length_c   1.000
_cell.angle_alpha   90.00
_cell.angle_beta   90.00
_cell.angle_gamma   90.00
#
_symmetry.space_group_name_H-M   'P 1'
#
loop_
_entity.id
_entity.type
_entity.pdbx_description
1 polymer ?
#
loop_
_entity_poly.entity_id
_entity_poly.type
_entity_poly.pdbx_seq_one_letter_code
_entity_poly.pdbx_strand_id
1 'polypeptide(L)' 'HLKEEMFHHIRYLDLGTLQTAIEDYIDWFNNDRISLRLKGLSPVRYRAQALAA' A
#
# COMPACT_ATOMS: atom_id res chain seq x y z
N HIS A 1 6.43 0.54 8.38
CA HIS A 1 7.12 -0.72 8.01
C HIS A 1 6.60 -1.13 6.63
N LEU A 2 7.47 -1.16 5.62
CA LEU A 2 7.13 -1.65 4.28
C LEU A 2 7.04 -3.19 4.32
N LYS A 3 6.22 -3.79 3.45
CA LYS A 3 6.09 -5.24 3.41
C LYS A 3 7.11 -5.85 2.45
N GLU A 4 7.52 -7.08 2.72
CA GLU A 4 8.42 -7.85 1.85
C GLU A 4 7.90 -7.99 0.42
N GLU A 5 6.58 -7.94 0.21
CA GLU A 5 5.95 -8.00 -1.13
C GLU A 5 6.43 -6.89 -2.07
N MET A 6 6.83 -5.72 -1.54
CA MET A 6 7.38 -4.61 -2.33
C MET A 6 8.78 -4.92 -2.91
N PHE A 7 9.53 -5.83 -2.28
CA PHE A 7 10.91 -6.16 -2.64
C PHE A 7 11.02 -7.54 -3.33
N HIS A 8 9.91 -8.27 -3.45
CA HIS A 8 9.90 -9.62 -3.98
C HIS A 8 10.29 -9.62 -5.46
N HIS A 9 11.46 -10.19 -5.77
CA HIS A 9 12.09 -10.21 -7.10
C HIS A 9 12.45 -8.83 -7.71
N ILE A 10 12.42 -7.75 -6.93
CA ILE A 10 12.79 -6.42 -7.41
C ILE A 10 14.11 -5.98 -6.76
N ARG A 11 15.05 -5.51 -7.58
CA ARG A 11 16.29 -4.87 -7.14
C ARG A 11 16.28 -3.43 -7.63
N TYR A 12 16.32 -2.49 -6.70
CA TYR A 12 16.48 -1.07 -7.01
C TYR A 12 17.97 -0.75 -7.11
N LEU A 13 18.40 -0.24 -8.26
CA LEU A 13 19.81 0.05 -8.54
C LEU A 13 20.17 1.51 -8.27
N ASP A 14 19.16 2.36 -8.09
CA ASP A 14 19.30 3.77 -7.81
C ASP A 14 18.29 4.25 -6.76
N LEU A 15 18.66 5.31 -6.04
CA LEU A 15 17.84 5.86 -4.96
C LEU A 15 16.56 6.53 -5.47
N GLY A 16 16.57 7.06 -6.69
CA GLY A 16 15.40 7.72 -7.27
C GLY A 16 14.27 6.72 -7.54
N THR A 17 14.58 5.62 -8.22
CA THR A 17 13.66 4.52 -8.48
C THR A 17 13.18 3.87 -7.19
N LEU A 18 14.06 3.71 -6.19
CA LEU A 18 13.62 3.24 -4.87
C LEU A 18 12.60 4.21 -4.24
N GLN A 19 12.86 5.52 -4.28
CA GLN A 19 11.96 6.51 -3.70
C GLN A 19 10.59 6.48 -4.40
N THR A 20 10.56 6.53 -5.74
CA THR A 20 9.31 6.45 -6.50
C THR A 20 8.56 5.16 -6.21
N ALA A 21 9.25 4.01 -6.16
CA ALA A 21 8.62 2.75 -5.83
C ALA A 21 8.03 2.71 -4.42
N ILE A 22 8.64 3.39 -3.45
CA ILE A 22 8.11 3.52 -2.08
C ILE A 22 6.83 4.36 -2.10
N GLU A 23 6.84 5.50 -2.79
CA GLU A 23 5.70 6.41 -2.91
C GLU A 23 4.51 5.69 -3.56
N ASP A 24 4.74 5.05 -4.71
CA ASP A 24 3.73 4.26 -5.43
C ASP A 24 3.18 3.12 -4.58
N TYR A 25 4.05 2.41 -3.86
CA TYR A 25 3.65 1.32 -2.99
C TYR A 25 2.76 1.79 -1.83
N ILE A 26 3.10 2.92 -1.20
CA ILE A 26 2.32 3.50 -0.11
C ILE A 26 0.93 3.91 -0.60
N ASP A 27 0.87 4.55 -1.77
CA ASP A 27 -0.39 5.00 -2.36
C ASP A 27 -1.29 3.83 -2.72
N TRP A 28 -0.77 2.82 -3.43
CA TRP A 28 -1.50 1.60 -3.73
C TRP A 28 -1.99 0.90 -2.45
N PHE A 29 -1.12 0.77 -1.45
CA PHE A 29 -1.46 0.07 -0.21
C PHE A 29 -2.61 0.75 0.53
N ASN A 30 -2.64 2.08 0.54
CA ASN A 30 -3.64 2.84 1.27
C ASN A 30 -4.96 2.99 0.50
N ASN A 31 -4.90 3.19 -0.82
CA ASN A 31 -6.04 3.62 -1.61
C ASN A 31 -6.70 2.48 -2.40
N ASP A 32 -5.90 1.56 -2.92
CA ASP A 32 -6.36 0.59 -3.93
C ASP A 32 -6.35 -0.86 -3.43
N ARG A 33 -5.48 -1.19 -2.48
CA ARG A 33 -5.31 -2.55 -1.98
C ARG A 33 -6.61 -3.12 -1.41
N ILE A 34 -7.14 -4.12 -2.10
CA ILE A 34 -8.33 -4.86 -1.67
C ILE A 34 -7.93 -5.87 -0.59
N SER A 35 -8.58 -5.80 0.57
CA SER A 35 -8.40 -6.78 1.64
C SER A 35 -9.70 -7.48 1.98
N LEU A 36 -9.73 -8.81 1.85
CA LEU A 36 -10.89 -9.61 2.25
C LEU A 36 -11.23 -9.44 3.74
N ARG A 37 -10.22 -9.25 4.59
CA ARG A 37 -10.41 -8.93 6.02
C ARG A 37 -11.13 -7.60 6.22
N LEU A 38 -10.92 -6.64 5.33
CA LEU A 38 -11.60 -5.34 5.35
C LEU A 38 -12.87 -5.35 4.49
N LYS A 39 -13.48 -6.52 4.26
CA LYS A 39 -14.69 -6.67 3.44
C LYS A 39 -14.55 -6.10 2.01
N GLY A 40 -13.34 -6.20 1.46
CA GLY A 40 -13.03 -5.68 0.12
C GLY A 40 -12.75 -4.18 0.06
N LEU A 41 -12.71 -3.49 1.20
CA LEU A 41 -12.36 -2.08 1.26
C LEU A 41 -10.85 -1.88 1.26
N SER A 42 -10.42 -0.75 0.69
CA SER A 42 -9.08 -0.25 0.91
C SER A 42 -8.90 0.27 2.33
N PRO A 43 -7.67 0.32 2.86
CA PRO A 43 -7.42 0.78 4.23
C PRO A 43 -7.99 2.15 4.55
N VAL A 44 -7.90 3.12 3.63
CA VAL A 44 -8.48 4.47 3.83
C VAL A 44 -10.00 4.39 3.91
N ARG A 45 -10.66 3.66 3.00
CA ARG A 45 -12.12 3.50 3.02
C ARG A 45 -12.62 2.80 4.27
N TYR A 46 -11.90 1.78 4.73
CA TYR A 46 -12.22 1.08 5.97
C TYR A 46 -12.16 2.02 7.19
N ARG A 47 -11.11 2.86 7.29
CA ARG A 47 -10.98 3.84 8.38
C ARG A 47 -12.09 4.89 8.32
N ALA A 48 -12.41 5.40 7.14
CA ALA A 48 -13.49 6.36 6.94
C ALA A 48 -14.85 5.78 7.38
N GLN A 49 -15.13 4.52 7.03
CA GLN A 49 -16.34 3.83 7.48
C GLN A 49 -16.36 3.63 9.01
N ALA A 50 -15.23 3.28 9.62
CA ALA A 50 -15.14 3.09 11.07
C ALA A 50 -15.32 4.41 11.86
N LEU A 51 -14.92 5.55 11.27
CA LEU A 51 -15.12 6.89 11.87
C LEU A 51 -16.56 7.40 11.73
N ALA A 52 -17.29 6.92 10.72
CA ALA A 52 -18.68 7.29 10.46
C ALA A 52 -19.70 6.41 11.21
N ALA A 53 -19.25 5.38 11.91
CA ALA A 53 -20.07 4.45 12.70
C ALA A 53 -20.08 4.84 14.18
#